data_AF-A0A354YV53-F1
#
_entry.id   AF-A0A354YV53-F1
#
_cell.length_a   1.000
_cell.length_b   1.000
_cell.length_c   1.000
_cell.angle_alpha   90.00
_cell.angle_beta   90.00
_cell.angle_gamma   90.00
#
_symmetry.space_group_name_H-M   'P 1'
#
loop_
_entity.id
_entity.type
_entity.pdbx_description
1 polymer ?
#
loop_
_entity_poly.entity_id
_entity_poly.type
_entity_poly.pdbx_seq_one_letter_code
_entity_poly.pdbx_strand_id
1 'polypeptide(L)'
;MDKNTDKSNRPALMSRIKKDYSLPDNDPVVDAMMEAIAITVDRGYMEMQPIIEKYSDLICPWCGKLHFRQDCQKQFEKYEQERKGQHEPK
;
A
#
# COMPACT_ATOMS: atom_id res chain seq x y z
N MET A 1 -7.99 -24.85 1.25
CA MET A 1 -7.98 -23.56 1.97
C MET A 1 -6.62 -22.93 1.71
N ASP A 2 -6.55 -22.01 0.75
CA ASP A 2 -5.29 -21.40 0.31
C ASP A 2 -4.66 -20.59 1.45
N LYS A 3 -3.49 -21.03 1.89
CA LYS A 3 -2.75 -20.52 3.07
C LYS A 3 -1.92 -19.26 2.80
N ASN A 4 -2.19 -18.45 1.77
CA ASN A 4 -1.24 -17.38 1.41
C ASN A 4 -1.85 -16.13 0.77
N THR A 5 -2.81 -15.52 1.46
CA THR A 5 -3.43 -14.24 1.07
C THR A 5 -2.79 -13.02 1.71
N ASP A 6 -1.85 -13.21 2.64
CA ASP A 6 -1.05 -12.14 3.22
C ASP A 6 0.19 -11.90 2.35
N LYS A 7 0.18 -10.84 1.55
CA LYS A 7 1.28 -10.49 0.64
C LYS A 7 1.72 -9.04 0.81
N SER A 8 3.01 -8.82 0.68
CA SER A 8 3.60 -7.47 0.62
C SER A 8 3.31 -6.85 -0.76
N ASN A 9 2.90 -5.59 -0.77
CA ASN A 9 2.73 -4.81 -1.99
C ASN A 9 3.99 -4.04 -2.40
N ARG A 10 5.09 -4.17 -1.62
CA ARG A 10 6.37 -3.51 -1.93
C ARG A 10 6.88 -3.81 -3.36
N PRO A 11 6.90 -5.08 -3.84
CA PRO A 11 7.36 -5.36 -5.21
C PRO A 11 6.51 -4.65 -6.28
N ALA A 12 5.19 -4.56 -6.06
CA ALA A 12 4.28 -3.88 -6.97
C ALA A 12 4.52 -2.37 -7.00
N LEU A 13 4.78 -1.75 -5.83
CA LEU A 13 5.12 -0.33 -5.74
C LEU A 13 6.42 -0.03 -6.49
N MET A 14 7.49 -0.80 -6.21
CA MET A 14 8.79 -0.64 -6.85
C MET A 14 8.67 -0.77 -8.38
N SER A 15 7.97 -1.80 -8.86
CA SER A 15 7.75 -2.04 -10.28
C SER A 15 6.99 -0.89 -10.96
N ARG A 16 5.93 -0.37 -10.33
CA ARG A 16 5.14 0.75 -10.88
C ARG A 16 5.93 2.04 -10.93
N ILE A 17 6.69 2.38 -9.88
CA ILE A 17 7.53 3.58 -9.87
C ILE A 17 8.58 3.49 -10.99
N LYS A 18 9.27 2.35 -11.13
CA LYS A 18 10.24 2.17 -12.21
C LYS A 18 9.61 2.38 -13.58
N LYS A 19 8.44 1.78 -13.82
CA LYS A 19 7.70 1.92 -15.08
C LYS A 19 7.27 3.36 -15.35
N ASP A 20 6.65 4.02 -14.37
CA ASP A 20 6.10 5.37 -14.52
C ASP A 20 7.16 6.43 -14.81
N TYR A 21 8.38 6.24 -14.28
CA TYR A 21 9.50 7.17 -14.46
C TYR A 21 10.59 6.64 -15.38
N SER A 22 10.34 5.54 -16.11
CA SER A 22 11.29 4.92 -17.04
C SER A 22 12.67 4.67 -16.43
N LEU A 23 12.70 4.21 -15.17
CA LEU A 23 13.93 3.88 -14.46
C LEU A 23 14.49 2.54 -14.94
N PRO A 24 15.82 2.35 -14.97
CA PRO A 24 16.42 1.11 -15.42
C PRO A 24 16.06 -0.07 -14.51
N ASP A 25 15.82 -1.21 -15.14
CA ASP A 25 15.72 -2.49 -14.47
C ASP A 25 17.12 -3.09 -14.24
N ASN A 26 17.27 -3.85 -13.15
CA ASN A 26 18.52 -4.50 -12.73
C ASN A 26 19.70 -3.55 -12.48
N ASP A 27 19.43 -2.26 -12.19
CA ASP A 27 20.42 -1.33 -11.67
C ASP A 27 20.44 -1.40 -10.13
N PRO A 28 21.56 -1.81 -9.49
CA PRO A 28 21.63 -1.97 -8.04
C PRO A 28 21.36 -0.70 -7.24
N VAL A 29 21.71 0.47 -7.79
CA VAL A 29 21.47 1.76 -7.11
C VAL A 29 19.98 2.10 -7.18
N VAL A 30 19.36 1.91 -8.34
CA VAL A 30 17.90 2.10 -8.48
C VAL A 30 17.15 1.11 -7.59
N ASP A 31 17.57 -0.14 -7.51
CA ASP A 31 16.97 -1.14 -6.62
C ASP A 31 17.06 -0.71 -5.15
N ALA A 32 18.22 -0.21 -4.71
CA ALA A 32 18.40 0.31 -3.35
C ALA A 32 17.50 1.54 -3.09
N MET A 33 17.37 2.45 -4.05
CA MET A 33 16.46 3.60 -3.95
C MET A 33 15.00 3.14 -3.85
N MET A 34 14.58 2.16 -4.65
CA MET A 34 13.22 1.64 -4.64
C MET A 34 12.90 0.94 -3.31
N GLU A 35 13.83 0.19 -2.73
CA GLU A 35 13.63 -0.42 -1.41
C GLU A 35 13.53 0.65 -0.32
N ALA A 36 14.38 1.70 -0.38
CA ALA A 36 14.29 2.83 0.54
C ALA A 36 12.91 3.51 0.48
N ILE A 37 12.41 3.78 -0.74
CA ILE A 37 11.07 4.34 -0.95
C ILE A 37 9.99 3.42 -0.38
N ALA A 38 10.06 2.11 -0.66
CA ALA A 38 9.08 1.17 -0.14
C ALA A 38 9.05 1.16 1.39
N ILE A 39 10.21 1.24 2.05
CA ILE A 39 10.32 1.31 3.51
C ILE A 39 9.76 2.62 4.06
N THR A 40 10.09 3.77 3.45
CA THR A 40 9.62 5.08 3.93
C THR A 40 8.12 5.28 3.70
N VAL A 41 7.57 4.78 2.59
CA VAL A 41 6.12 4.72 2.33
C VAL A 41 5.45 3.82 3.36
N ASP A 42 5.97 2.61 3.59
CA ASP A 42 5.42 1.68 4.59
C ASP A 42 5.48 2.26 6.02
N ARG A 43 6.45 3.14 6.31
CA ARG A 43 6.53 3.86 7.59
C ARG A 43 5.61 5.08 7.69
N GLY A 44 5.08 5.58 6.56
CA GLY A 44 4.21 6.76 6.53
C GLY A 44 4.96 8.07 6.76
N TYR A 45 6.19 8.20 6.24
CA TYR A 45 6.92 9.46 6.31
C TYR A 45 6.22 10.56 5.51
N MET A 46 6.15 11.77 6.06
CA MET A 46 5.37 12.89 5.50
C MET A 46 5.84 13.27 4.10
N GLU A 47 7.15 13.18 3.85
CA GLU A 47 7.77 13.45 2.56
C GLU A 47 7.29 12.48 1.47
N MET A 48 6.81 11.30 1.86
CA MET A 48 6.28 10.30 0.94
C MET A 48 4.82 10.54 0.57
N GLN A 49 4.17 11.58 1.10
CA GLN A 49 2.76 11.86 0.84
C GLN A 49 2.38 11.89 -0.65
N PRO A 50 3.15 12.51 -1.57
CA PRO A 50 2.83 12.47 -3.00
C PRO A 50 2.88 11.05 -3.60
N ILE A 51 3.78 10.19 -3.10
CA ILE A 51 3.88 8.79 -3.52
C ILE A 51 2.70 8.00 -2.95
N ILE A 52 2.37 8.22 -1.67
CA ILE A 52 1.24 7.60 -0.98
C ILE A 52 -0.06 7.91 -1.70
N GLU A 53 -0.29 9.17 -2.08
CA GLU A 53 -1.49 9.59 -2.79
C GLU A 53 -1.58 8.95 -4.18
N LYS A 54 -0.49 9.00 -4.95
CA LYS A 54 -0.44 8.46 -6.32
C LYS A 54 -0.64 6.95 -6.37
N TYR A 55 -0.08 6.20 -5.42
CA TYR A 55 -0.13 4.73 -5.39
C TYR A 55 -0.98 4.20 -4.23
N SER A 56 -2.00 4.97 -3.83
CA SER A 56 -2.88 4.66 -2.71
C SER A 56 -3.62 3.32 -2.87
N ASP A 57 -3.81 2.84 -4.09
CA ASP A 57 -4.39 1.53 -4.38
C ASP A 57 -3.53 0.35 -3.92
N LEU A 58 -2.22 0.57 -3.69
CA LEU A 58 -1.31 -0.42 -3.12
C LEU A 58 -1.21 -0.35 -1.59
N ILE A 59 -1.80 0.67 -0.97
CA ILE A 59 -1.72 0.92 0.46
C ILE A 59 -2.98 0.38 1.13
N CYS A 60 -2.79 -0.36 2.21
CA CYS A 60 -3.90 -0.90 2.98
C CYS A 60 -4.71 0.25 3.60
N PRO A 61 -6.02 0.38 3.29
CA PRO A 61 -6.84 1.48 3.79
C PRO A 61 -7.11 1.39 5.30
N TRP A 62 -6.86 0.22 5.91
CA TRP A 62 -7.06 0.01 7.33
C TRP A 62 -5.87 0.47 8.18
N CYS A 63 -4.66 0.02 7.85
CA CYS A 63 -3.46 0.22 8.68
C CYS A 63 -2.39 1.11 8.03
N GLY A 64 -2.62 1.58 6.80
CA GLY A 64 -1.70 2.46 6.07
C GLY A 64 -0.40 1.79 5.60
N LYS A 65 -0.29 0.45 5.65
CA LYS A 65 0.91 -0.31 5.27
C LYS A 65 0.84 -0.84 3.84
N LEU A 66 2.00 -1.13 3.24
CA LEU A 66 2.13 -1.70 1.89
C LEU A 66 1.89 -3.21 1.88
N HIS A 67 0.65 -3.63 2.09
CA HIS A 67 0.28 -5.04 2.04
C HIS A 67 -1.16 -5.27 1.63
N PHE A 68 -1.43 -6.49 1.20
CA PHE A 68 -2.77 -7.06 1.18
C PHE A 68 -2.82 -8.15 2.25
N ARG A 69 -3.52 -7.89 3.37
CA ARG A 69 -3.71 -8.86 4.47
C ARG A 69 -5.18 -9.06 4.73
N GLN A 70 -5.62 -10.30 4.87
CA GLN A 70 -7.05 -10.62 5.07
C GLN A 70 -7.61 -9.97 6.33
N ASP A 71 -6.84 -9.96 7.41
CA ASP A 71 -7.31 -9.41 8.68
C ASP A 71 -7.54 -7.90 8.60
N CYS A 72 -6.72 -7.18 7.83
CA CYS A 72 -6.93 -5.77 7.59
C CYS A 72 -8.15 -5.52 6.69
N GLN A 73 -8.40 -6.37 5.69
CA GLN A 73 -9.60 -6.26 4.86
C GLN A 73 -10.86 -6.48 5.69
N LYS A 74 -10.89 -7.53 6.54
CA LYS A 74 -12.02 -7.78 7.45
C LYS A 74 -12.26 -6.61 8.41
N GLN A 75 -11.19 -6.00 8.93
CA GLN A 75 -11.32 -4.84 9.82
C GLN A 75 -11.85 -3.61 9.07
N PHE A 76 -11.37 -3.38 7.84
CA PHE A 76 -11.87 -2.30 7.00
C PHE A 76 -13.35 -2.48 6.62
N GLU A 77 -13.76 -3.68 6.24
CA GLU A 77 -15.16 -4.01 5.92
C GLU A 77 -16.08 -3.76 7.11
N LYS A 78 -15.67 -4.17 8.31
CA LYS A 78 -16.42 -3.89 9.55
C LYS A 78 -16.55 -2.39 9.81
N TYR A 79 -15.43 -1.66 9.71
CA TYR A 79 -15.42 -0.20 9.87
C TYR A 79 -16.38 0.49 8.88
N GLU A 80 -16.37 0.09 7.62
CA GLU A 80 -17.26 0.64 6.59
C GLU A 80 -18.74 0.30 6.85
N GLN A 81 -19.05 -0.89 7.37
CA GLN A 81 -20.41 -1.27 7.76
C GLN A 81 -20.91 -0.44 8.95
N GLU A 82 -20.09 -0.27 9.98
CA GLU A 82 -20.41 0.55 11.16
C GLU A 82 -20.60 2.03 10.78
N ARG A 83 -19.74 2.56 9.90
CA ARG A 83 -19.84 3.93 9.40
C ARG A 83 -21.13 4.17 8.61
N LYS A 84 -21.54 3.22 7.78
CA LYS A 84 -22.81 3.32 7.00
C LYS A 84 -24.04 3.23 7.91
N GLY A 85 -24.02 2.35 8.92
CA GLY A 85 -25.12 2.23 9.89
C GLY A 85 -25.30 3.46 10.79
N GLN A 86 -24.26 4.29 10.94
CA GLN A 86 -24.32 5.56 11.69
C GLN A 86 -24.83 6.75 10.86
N HIS A 87 -24.97 6.61 9.54
CA HIS A 87 -25.37 7.71 8.63
C HIS A 87 -26.75 7.52 8.00
N GLU A 88 -27.52 6.49 8.38
CA GLU A 88 -28.95 6.44 8.09
C GLU A 88 -29.71 7.31 9.11
N PRO A 89 -30.31 8.46 8.70
CA PRO A 89 -31.21 9.19 9.57
C PRO A 89 -32.45 8.33 9.82
N LYS A 90 -32.87 8.25 11.08
CA LYS A 90 -34.19 7.73 11.46
C LYS A 90 -35.32 8.55 10.83
#